data_AF-A0A958BYP6-F1
#
_entry.id   AF-A0A958BYP6-F1
#
_cell.length_a   1.000
_cell.length_b   1.000
_cell.length_c   1.000
_cell.angle_alpha   90.00
_cell.angle_beta   90.00
_cell.angle_gamma   90.00
#
_symmetry.space_group_name_H-M   'P 1'
#
loop_
_entity.id
_entity.type
_entity.pdbx_description
1 polymer ?
#
loop_
_entity_poly.entity_id
_entity_poly.type
_entity_poly.pdbx_seq_one_letter_code
_entity_poly.pdbx_strand_id
1 'polypeptide(L)'
;MPTPVLTTKLYIPQPRPELVPRPRLLQKLTDGITPQRRLTLVSAPAGFGKTTLVSHWLTQNDDVGMMNGDPKIHHSSFIIHHSDVAWLTLEESDNDLGRFLTYVVAALQQVEPDVGQTVRG
;
A
#
# COMPACT_ATOMS: atom_id res chain seq x y z
N MET A 1 20.20 -4.48 -21.17
CA MET A 1 19.34 -3.34 -21.55
C MET A 1 18.45 -3.02 -20.36
N PRO A 2 18.29 -1.75 -19.94
CA PRO A 2 17.40 -1.41 -18.83
C PRO A 2 15.97 -1.86 -19.17
N THR A 3 15.35 -2.61 -18.27
CA THR A 3 13.96 -3.05 -18.43
C THR A 3 13.06 -1.84 -18.18
N PRO A 4 12.22 -1.42 -19.14
CA PRO A 4 11.34 -0.29 -18.93
C PRO A 4 10.34 -0.62 -17.81
N VAL A 5 10.30 0.24 -16.79
CA VAL A 5 9.37 0.12 -15.66
C VAL A 5 8.02 0.67 -16.08
N LEU A 6 6.97 -0.15 -15.99
CA LEU A 6 5.60 0.30 -16.18
C LEU A 6 5.14 1.05 -14.93
N THR A 7 5.05 2.38 -15.03
CA THR A 7 4.71 3.26 -13.92
C THR A 7 3.32 2.99 -13.34
N THR A 8 2.36 2.52 -14.14
CA THR A 8 1.02 2.17 -13.68
C THR A 8 0.99 1.07 -12.62
N LYS A 9 1.98 0.18 -12.59
CA LYS A 9 2.10 -0.86 -11.55
C LYS A 9 2.45 -0.29 -10.17
N LEU A 10 2.95 0.95 -10.13
CA LEU A 10 3.47 1.60 -8.94
C LEU A 10 2.46 2.55 -8.28
N TYR A 11 1.32 2.83 -8.91
CA TYR A 11 0.33 3.76 -8.36
C TYR A 11 -0.79 3.03 -7.62
N ILE A 12 -1.18 3.58 -6.47
CA ILE A 12 -2.34 3.14 -5.72
C ILE A 12 -3.60 3.38 -6.57
N PRO A 13 -4.43 2.36 -6.83
CA PRO A 13 -5.64 2.53 -7.61
C PRO A 13 -6.64 3.45 -6.89
N GLN A 14 -7.16 4.44 -7.61
CA GLN A 14 -8.16 5.36 -7.09
C GLN A 14 -9.42 4.60 -6.61
N PRO A 15 -9.86 4.79 -5.36
CA PRO A 15 -11.12 4.22 -4.89
C PRO A 15 -12.29 4.77 -5.72
N ARG A 16 -13.22 3.90 -6.13
CA ARG A 16 -14.43 4.35 -6.85
C ARG A 16 -15.40 5.03 -5.87
N PRO A 17 -16.19 6.03 -6.29
CA PRO A 17 -17.12 6.72 -5.40
C PRO A 17 -18.24 5.82 -4.85
N GLU A 18 -18.63 4.76 -5.57
CA GLU A 18 -19.70 3.83 -5.18
C GLU A 18 -19.20 2.66 -4.31
N LEU A 19 -18.40 2.96 -3.28
CA LEU A 19 -17.87 1.95 -2.36
C LEU A 19 -18.90 1.55 -1.31
N VAL A 20 -19.13 0.24 -1.18
CA VAL A 20 -19.84 -0.30 -0.03
C VAL A 20 -18.94 -0.14 1.21
N PRO A 21 -19.38 0.56 2.28
CA PRO A 21 -18.59 0.73 3.48
C PRO A 21 -18.29 -0.62 4.16
N ARG A 22 -17.01 -0.87 4.49
CA ARG A 22 -16.57 -2.12 5.15
C ARG A 22 -15.78 -1.85 6.44
N PRO A 23 -16.33 -1.12 7.43
CA PRO A 23 -15.59 -0.64 8.61
C PRO A 23 -14.89 -1.77 9.39
N ARG A 24 -15.53 -2.93 9.51
CA ARG A 24 -14.95 -4.10 10.18
C ARG A 24 -13.68 -4.65 9.50
N LEU A 25 -13.60 -4.59 8.17
CA LEU A 25 -12.41 -5.05 7.45
C LEU A 25 -11.30 -4.01 7.49
N LEU A 26 -11.66 -2.73 7.45
CA LEU A 26 -10.71 -1.62 7.57
C LEU A 26 -10.05 -1.62 8.95
N GLN A 27 -10.84 -1.81 10.00
CA GLN A 27 -10.31 -1.97 11.36
C GLN A 27 -9.36 -3.18 11.47
N LYS A 28 -9.70 -4.33 10.86
CA LYS A 28 -8.80 -5.49 10.82
C LYS A 28 -7.47 -5.22 10.12
N LEU A 29 -7.45 -4.37 9.09
CA LEU A 29 -6.20 -3.95 8.44
C LEU A 29 -5.37 -3.05 9.35
N THR A 30 -6.01 -2.08 10.01
CA THR A 30 -5.35 -1.20 10.99
C THR A 30 -4.77 -1.99 12.16
N ASP A 31 -5.57 -2.89 12.77
CA ASP A 31 -5.11 -3.80 13.85
C ASP A 31 -4.03 -4.79 13.35
N GLY A 32 -3.96 -4.98 12.03
CA GLY A 32 -2.96 -5.77 11.33
C GLY A 32 -1.55 -5.17 11.40
N ILE A 33 -1.46 -3.83 11.48
CA ILE A 33 -0.19 -3.12 11.59
C ILE A 33 0.20 -3.03 13.06
N THR A 34 1.17 -3.86 13.44
CA THR A 34 1.84 -3.74 14.73
C THR A 34 3.35 -3.85 14.53
N PRO A 35 4.19 -3.28 15.41
CA PRO A 35 5.65 -3.40 15.31
C PRO A 35 6.14 -4.86 15.25
N GLN A 36 5.37 -5.81 15.80
CA GLN A 36 5.69 -7.24 15.79
C GLN A 36 5.26 -7.96 14.50
N ARG A 37 4.40 -7.35 13.67
CA ARG A 37 3.90 -7.91 12.41
C ARG A 37 4.58 -7.25 11.22
N ARG A 38 5.47 -8.01 10.56
CA ARG A 38 6.22 -7.54 9.38
C ARG A 38 5.49 -7.75 8.05
N LEU A 39 4.42 -8.55 8.04
CA LEU A 39 3.68 -8.90 6.84
C LEU A 39 2.19 -9.15 7.18
N THR A 40 1.32 -8.50 6.42
CA THR A 40 -0.13 -8.72 6.45
C THR A 40 -0.59 -9.20 5.08
N LEU A 41 -1.19 -10.39 5.02
CA LEU A 41 -1.71 -10.97 3.78
C LEU A 41 -3.23 -10.77 3.67
N VAL A 42 -3.66 -10.11 2.60
CA VAL A 42 -5.09 -9.98 2.26
C VAL A 42 -5.43 -10.97 1.15
N SER A 43 -6.14 -12.05 1.50
CA SER A 43 -6.54 -13.11 0.56
C SER A 43 -8.06 -13.20 0.40
N ALA A 44 -8.51 -13.36 -0.84
CA ALA A 44 -9.90 -13.56 -1.25
C ALA A 44 -9.94 -13.97 -2.74
N PRO A 45 -11.01 -14.60 -3.24
CA PRO A 45 -11.16 -14.92 -4.66
C PRO A 45 -11.10 -13.68 -5.58
N ALA A 46 -10.93 -13.91 -6.89
CA ALA A 46 -10.98 -12.83 -7.88
C ALA A 46 -12.32 -12.08 -7.80
N GLY A 47 -12.30 -10.75 -7.96
CA GLY A 47 -13.51 -9.91 -7.92
C GLY A 47 -14.03 -9.51 -6.53
N PHE A 48 -13.51 -10.05 -5.42
CA PHE A 48 -13.99 -9.72 -4.06
C PHE A 48 -13.58 -8.33 -3.52
N GLY A 49 -12.82 -7.57 -4.31
CA GLY A 49 -12.41 -6.20 -3.97
C GLY A 49 -11.24 -6.12 -2.98
N LYS A 50 -10.25 -7.03 -3.08
CA LYS A 50 -9.02 -6.98 -2.26
C LYS A 50 -8.27 -5.67 -2.46
N THR A 51 -7.93 -5.37 -3.72
CA THR A 51 -7.27 -4.13 -4.13
C THR A 51 -8.07 -2.92 -3.68
N THR A 52 -9.40 -2.96 -3.87
CA THR A 52 -10.34 -1.93 -3.45
C THR A 52 -10.35 -1.71 -1.94
N LEU A 53 -10.28 -2.78 -1.15
CA LEU A 53 -10.24 -2.69 0.31
C LEU A 53 -8.94 -2.02 0.79
N VAL A 54 -7.79 -2.41 0.22
CA VAL A 54 -6.49 -1.83 0.59
C VAL A 54 -6.38 -0.38 0.14
N SER A 55 -6.77 -0.04 -1.09
CA SER A 55 -6.71 1.35 -1.54
C SER A 55 -7.65 2.27 -0.76
N HIS A 56 -8.88 1.83 -0.47
CA HIS A 56 -9.80 2.59 0.38
C HIS A 56 -9.27 2.79 1.80
N TRP A 57 -8.65 1.75 2.37
CA TRP A 57 -8.01 1.86 3.69
C TRP A 57 -6.89 2.90 3.69
N LEU A 58 -6.05 2.94 2.65
CA LEU A 58 -4.98 3.93 2.54
C LEU A 58 -5.52 5.37 2.41
N THR A 59 -6.55 5.59 1.60
CA THR A 59 -7.12 6.94 1.42
C THR A 59 -7.91 7.45 2.64
N GLN A 60 -8.52 6.57 3.42
CA GLN A 60 -9.30 6.99 4.59
C GLN A 60 -8.41 7.52 5.73
N ASN A 61 -7.14 7.09 5.82
CA ASN A 61 -6.25 7.54 6.90
C ASN A 61 -5.76 8.99 6.71
N ASP A 62 -5.80 9.54 5.49
CA ASP A 62 -5.39 10.93 5.24
C ASP A 62 -6.44 11.96 5.73
N ASP A 63 -7.74 11.61 5.72
CA ASP A 63 -8.84 12.55 6.05
C ASP A 63 -9.23 12.57 7.55
N VAL A 64 -8.94 11.49 8.28
CA VAL A 64 -9.43 11.31 9.67
C VAL A 64 -8.69 12.21 10.69
N GLY A 65 -7.56 12.82 10.32
CA GLY A 65 -6.80 13.74 11.16
C GLY A 65 -7.44 15.12 11.40
N MET A 66 -8.46 15.51 10.62
CA MET A 66 -8.94 16.91 10.61
C MET A 66 -10.37 17.14 11.10
N MET A 67 -11.19 16.10 11.30
CA MET A 67 -12.65 16.30 11.51
C MET A 67 -13.24 15.89 12.86
N ASN A 68 -12.57 15.11 13.71
CA ASN A 68 -13.14 14.68 14.99
C ASN A 68 -12.19 14.96 16.16
N GLY A 69 -12.49 16.00 16.93
CA GLY A 69 -11.78 16.39 18.15
C GLY A 69 -12.01 15.44 19.34
N ASP A 70 -12.12 14.13 19.11
CA ASP A 70 -12.27 13.11 20.15
C ASP A 70 -10.93 12.41 20.42
N PRO A 71 -10.21 12.73 21.51
CA PRO A 71 -8.84 12.26 21.75
C PRO A 71 -8.73 10.76 22.11
N LYS A 72 -9.86 10.04 22.18
CA LYS A 72 -9.95 8.75 22.90
C LYS A 72 -9.72 7.50 22.05
N ILE A 73 -9.39 7.64 20.77
CA ILE A 73 -9.15 6.52 19.86
C ILE A 73 -7.69 6.47 19.38
N HIS A 74 -6.74 6.75 20.29
CA HIS A 74 -5.32 6.46 20.08
C HIS A 74 -4.93 5.16 20.78
N HIS A 75 -5.37 4.00 20.27
CA HIS A 75 -4.76 2.71 20.63
C HIS A 75 -3.83 2.16 19.55
N SER A 76 -3.69 2.87 18.42
CA SER A 76 -2.61 2.67 17.46
C SER A 76 -2.00 4.03 17.17
N SER A 77 -0.82 4.29 17.72
CA SER A 77 -0.06 5.55 17.50
C SER A 77 0.53 5.66 16.09
N PHE A 78 0.03 4.90 15.12
CA PHE A 78 0.56 4.85 13.76
C PHE A 78 -0.49 5.35 12.78
N ILE A 79 -0.32 6.60 12.33
CA ILE A 79 -1.03 7.15 11.17
C ILE A 79 -0.19 6.79 9.95
N ILE A 80 -0.81 6.13 8.97
CA ILE A 80 -0.20 5.89 7.67
C ILE A 80 -0.57 7.09 6.80
N HIS A 81 0.43 7.85 6.34
CA HIS A 81 0.21 8.82 5.28
C HIS A 81 0.36 8.12 3.94
N HIS A 82 -0.40 8.57 2.94
CA HIS A 82 -0.23 8.07 1.57
C HIS A 82 1.19 8.31 1.02
N SER A 83 1.92 9.32 1.54
CA SER A 83 3.33 9.56 1.19
C SER A 83 4.29 8.47 1.68
N ASP A 84 3.89 7.67 2.68
CA ASP A 84 4.75 6.69 3.34
C ASP A 84 4.58 5.28 2.73
N VAL A 85 3.78 5.16 1.66
CA VAL A 85 3.36 3.86 1.11
C VAL A 85 3.83 3.68 -0.32
N ALA A 86 4.69 2.67 -0.51
CA ALA A 86 5.03 2.17 -1.82
C ALA A 86 3.99 1.13 -2.28
N TRP A 87 3.54 1.23 -3.53
CA TRP A 87 2.62 0.27 -4.14
C TRP A 87 3.31 -0.51 -5.24
N LEU A 88 3.05 -1.82 -5.31
CA LEU A 88 3.50 -2.67 -6.40
C LEU A 88 2.42 -3.68 -6.79
N THR A 89 1.99 -3.60 -8.05
CA THR A 89 1.10 -4.59 -8.67
C THR A 89 1.95 -5.66 -9.35
N LEU A 90 1.71 -6.93 -9.02
CA LEU A 90 2.42 -8.07 -9.59
C LEU A 90 1.53 -8.82 -10.59
N GLU A 91 2.14 -9.22 -11.69
CA GLU A 91 1.55 -10.07 -12.73
C GLU A 91 2.43 -11.31 -12.96
N GLU A 92 1.91 -12.33 -13.65
CA GLU A 92 2.66 -13.56 -13.94
C GLU A 92 3.95 -13.28 -14.73
N SER A 93 3.95 -12.27 -15.60
CA SER A 93 5.12 -11.83 -16.36
C SER A 93 6.24 -11.24 -15.50
N ASP A 94 5.98 -10.97 -14.21
CA ASP A 94 6.95 -10.41 -13.27
C ASP A 94 7.71 -11.51 -12.50
N ASN A 95 7.47 -12.79 -12.83
CA ASN A 95 8.18 -13.95 -12.28
C ASN A 95 9.61 -14.11 -12.85
N ASP A 96 10.32 -13.00 -13.00
CA ASP A 96 11.75 -12.91 -13.27
C ASP A 96 12.39 -12.10 -12.14
N LEU A 97 13.43 -12.63 -11.50
CA LEU A 97 14.01 -12.01 -10.31
C LEU A 97 14.53 -10.60 -10.58
N GLY A 98 15.17 -10.38 -11.74
CA GLY A 98 15.69 -9.07 -12.13
C GLY A 98 14.57 -8.06 -12.31
N ARG A 99 13.51 -8.43 -13.02
CA ARG A 99 12.30 -7.62 -13.21
C ARG A 99 11.58 -7.33 -11.89
N PHE A 100 11.35 -8.35 -11.07
CA PHE A 100 10.72 -8.21 -9.76
C PHE A 100 11.47 -7.21 -8.88
N LEU A 101 12.79 -7.39 -8.73
CA LEU A 101 13.61 -6.48 -7.92
C LEU A 101 13.64 -5.06 -8.50
N THR A 102 13.67 -4.92 -9.83
CA THR A 102 13.59 -3.61 -10.50
C THR A 102 12.29 -2.88 -10.12
N TYR A 103 11.17 -3.59 -10.16
CA TYR A 103 9.87 -3.02 -9.77
C TYR A 103 9.77 -2.73 -8.27
N VAL A 104 10.32 -3.58 -7.41
CA VAL A 104 10.36 -3.35 -5.95
C VAL A 104 11.17 -2.10 -5.63
N VAL A 105 12.36 -1.95 -6.21
CA VAL A 105 13.19 -0.76 -6.01
C VAL A 105 12.48 0.48 -6.55
N ALA A 106 11.89 0.41 -7.75
CA ALA A 106 11.16 1.52 -8.33
C ALA A 106 9.94 1.95 -7.49
N ALA A 107 9.23 1.00 -6.86
CA ALA A 107 8.14 1.29 -5.93
C ALA A 107 8.65 2.00 -4.67
N LEU A 108 9.72 1.51 -4.06
CA LEU A 108 10.31 2.10 -2.86
C LEU A 108 10.87 3.51 -3.12
N GLN A 109 11.42 3.75 -4.31
CA GLN A 109 11.93 5.05 -4.74
C GLN A 109 10.85 6.14 -4.85
N GLN A 110 9.56 5.77 -4.89
CA GLN A 110 8.47 6.76 -4.84
C GLN A 110 8.30 7.39 -3.45
N VAL A 111 8.71 6.66 -2.40
CA VAL A 111 8.65 7.12 -1.00
C VAL A 111 10.01 7.62 -0.55
N GLU A 112 11.08 6.89 -0.90
CA GLU A 112 12.46 7.19 -0.51
C GLU A 112 13.38 7.14 -1.75
N PRO A 113 13.68 8.29 -2.39
CA PRO A 113 14.39 8.35 -3.68
C PRO A 113 15.78 7.69 -3.70
N ASP A 114 16.43 7.60 -2.54
CA ASP A 114 17.80 7.09 -2.42
C ASP A 114 17.88 5.56 -2.31
N VAL A 115 16.74 4.86 -2.22
CA VAL A 115 16.71 3.40 -2.17
C VAL A 115 17.37 2.81 -3.44
N GLY A 116 18.32 1.91 -3.24
CA GLY A 116 19.01 1.19 -4.33
C GLY A 116 20.17 1.96 -4.99
N GLN A 117 20.44 3.22 -4.61
CA GLN A 117 21.56 4.01 -5.15
C GLN A 117 22.95 3.47 -4.76
N THR A 118 23.04 2.73 -3.64
CA THR A 118 24.29 2.20 -3.10
C THR A 118 24.74 0.91 -3.78
N VAL A 119 23.89 0.27 -4.58
CA VAL A 119 24.24 -0.94 -5.34
C VAL A 119 24.96 -0.52 -6.62
N ARG A 120 26.19 -0.02 -6.48
CA ARG A 120 27.14 0.02 -7.60
C ARG A 120 27.75 -1.38 -7.73
N GLY A 121 27.29 -2.12 -8.74
CA GLY A 121 28.02 -3.29 -9.26
C GLY A 121 29.32 -2.87 -9.94
#